data_AF-A0A2R6FYF4-F1
#
_entry.id   AF-A0A2R6FYF4-F1
#
_cell.length_a   1.000
_cell.length_b   1.000
_cell.length_c   1.000
_cell.angle_alpha   90.00
_cell.angle_beta   90.00
_cell.angle_gamma   90.00
#
_symmetry.space_group_name_H-M   'P 1'
#
loop_
_entity.id
_entity.type
_entity.pdbx_description
1 polymer ?
#
loop_
_entity_poly.entity_id
_entity_poly.type
_entity_poly.pdbx_seq_one_letter_code
_entity_poly.pdbx_strand_id
1 'polypeptide(L)' 'MVGNRPVKWEYKTLEPPKGLTKRETVDPTAELNELGEKGWELTATIDYDKGGTKLLLLKRPVDDE' A
#
# COMPACT_ATOMS: atom_id res chain seq x y z
N MET A 1 15.26 -23.35 20.62
CA MET A 1 15.25 -21.89 20.54
C MET A 1 14.75 -21.53 19.14
N VAL A 2 13.45 -21.25 18.99
CA VAL A 2 12.91 -20.80 17.71
C VAL A 2 13.48 -19.41 17.50
N GLY A 3 14.40 -19.28 16.55
CA GLY A 3 15.09 -18.02 16.28
C GLY A 3 14.04 -16.95 15.99
N ASN A 4 13.98 -15.92 16.84
CA ASN A 4 13.21 -14.71 16.64
C ASN A 4 13.85 -13.90 15.51
N ARG A 5 13.91 -14.49 14.29
CA ARG A 5 14.33 -13.77 13.10
C ARG A 5 13.31 -12.63 12.92
N PRO A 6 13.75 -11.37 12.83
CA PRO A 6 12.83 -10.28 12.60
C PRO A 6 12.09 -10.56 11.29
N VAL A 7 10.76 -10.50 11.34
CA VAL A 7 9.90 -10.63 10.15
C VAL A 7 10.38 -9.61 9.12
N LYS A 8 10.83 -10.08 7.96
CA LYS A 8 11.18 -9.20 6.86
C LYS A 8 9.88 -8.68 6.26
N TRP A 9 9.83 -7.38 6.00
CA TRP A 9 8.65 -6.73 5.44
C TRP A 9 8.99 -6.17 4.06
N GLU A 10 8.13 -6.45 3.09
CA GLU A 10 8.14 -5.77 1.81
C GLU A 10 7.15 -4.61 1.86
N TYR A 11 7.56 -3.46 1.35
CA TYR A 11 6.73 -2.25 1.31
C TYR A 11 6.47 -1.84 -0.14
N LYS A 12 5.23 -1.44 -0.41
CA LYS A 12 4.80 -0.98 -1.73
C LYS A 12 3.93 0.26 -1.58
N THR A 13 4.15 1.24 -2.45
CA THR A 13 3.28 2.41 -2.56
C THR A 13 2.36 2.23 -3.76
N LEU A 14 1.07 2.44 -3.56
CA LEU A 14 0.07 2.54 -4.62
C LEU A 14 -0.33 4.00 -4.79
N GLU A 15 -0.12 4.57 -5.98
CA GLU A 15 -0.71 5.87 -6.33
C GLU A 15 -2.14 5.62 -6.81
N PRO A 16 -3.18 6.14 -6.11
CA PRO A 16 -4.54 5.97 -6.58
C PRO A 16 -4.69 6.67 -7.94
N PRO A 17 -5.40 6.05 -8.90
CA PRO A 17 -5.55 6.61 -10.23
C PRO A 17 -6.19 8.01 -10.14
N LYS A 18 -5.50 8.99 -10.70
CA LYS A 18 -6.01 10.35 -10.83
C LYS A 18 -6.95 10.35 -12.04
N GLY A 19 -8.24 10.66 -11.82
CA GLY A 19 -9.19 10.82 -12.91
C GLY A 19 -8.70 11.86 -13.95
N LEU A 20 -9.22 11.74 -15.18
CA LEU A 20 -8.95 12.66 -16.31
C LEU A 20 -9.18 14.13 -15.93
N THR A 21 -10.09 14.39 -15.00
CA THR A 21 -10.22 15.63 -14.26
C THR A 21 -9.45 15.45 -12.95
N LYS A 22 -8.44 16.28 -12.67
CA LYS A 22 -7.60 16.24 -11.44
C LYS A 22 -8.35 16.46 -10.11
N ARG A 23 -9.64 16.12 -10.02
CA ARG A 23 -10.58 16.35 -8.91
C ARG A 23 -11.37 15.12 -8.49
N GLU A 24 -11.32 14.03 -9.24
CA GLU A 24 -11.98 12.78 -8.85
C GLU A 24 -10.91 11.73 -8.55
N THR A 25 -10.77 11.42 -7.26
CA THR A 25 -10.06 10.21 -6.83
C THR A 25 -10.89 9.03 -7.35
N VAL A 26 -10.34 8.29 -8.30
CA VAL A 26 -10.95 7.02 -8.69
C VAL A 26 -10.78 6.08 -7.51
N ASP A 27 -11.87 5.45 -7.10
CA ASP A 27 -11.90 4.55 -5.95
C ASP A 27 -10.89 3.39 -6.14
N PRO A 28 -9.83 3.30 -5.31
CA PRO A 28 -8.77 2.31 -5.51
C PRO A 28 -9.13 0.92 -4.93
N THR A 29 -10.41 0.68 -4.58
CA THR A 29 -10.84 -0.57 -3.91
C THR A 29 -10.52 -1.81 -4.72
N ALA A 30 -10.64 -1.77 -6.05
CA ALA A 30 -10.30 -2.91 -6.90
C ALA A 30 -8.82 -3.30 -6.78
N GLU A 31 -7.91 -2.33 -6.92
CA GLU A 31 -6.46 -2.57 -6.77
C GLU A 31 -6.09 -2.97 -5.34
N LEU A 32 -6.74 -2.39 -4.33
CA LEU A 32 -6.53 -2.77 -2.94
C LEU A 32 -6.99 -4.21 -2.67
N ASN A 33 -8.10 -4.65 -3.23
CA ASN A 33 -8.57 -6.04 -3.12
C ASN A 33 -7.58 -7.00 -3.78
N GLU A 34 -7.11 -6.71 -5.00
CA GLU A 34 -6.10 -7.53 -5.68
C GLU A 34 -4.77 -7.60 -4.91
N LEU A 35 -4.38 -6.51 -4.24
CA LEU A 35 -3.20 -6.48 -3.38
C LEU A 35 -3.45 -7.28 -2.08
N GLY A 36 -4.65 -7.18 -1.51
CA GLY A 36 -5.08 -7.99 -0.37
C GLY A 36 -5.00 -9.49 -0.65
N GLU A 37 -5.44 -9.93 -1.82
CA GLU A 37 -5.31 -11.34 -2.26
C GLU A 37 -3.84 -11.79 -2.38
N LYS A 38 -2.92 -10.86 -2.64
CA LYS A 38 -1.46 -11.09 -2.72
C LYS A 38 -0.76 -10.98 -1.34
N GLY A 39 -1.53 -10.82 -0.27
CA GLY A 39 -1.05 -10.71 1.11
C GLY A 39 -0.59 -9.31 1.52
N TRP A 40 -0.91 -8.28 0.75
CA TRP A 40 -0.59 -6.90 1.10
C TRP A 40 -1.62 -6.30 2.04
N GLU A 41 -1.15 -5.63 3.08
CA GLU A 41 -1.95 -4.91 4.06
C GLU A 41 -1.71 -3.40 3.92
N LEU A 42 -2.80 -2.63 3.80
CA LEU A 42 -2.74 -1.17 3.83
C LEU A 42 -2.32 -0.70 5.23
N THR A 43 -1.18 0.00 5.34
CA THR A 43 -0.64 0.43 6.63
C THR A 43 -0.73 1.92 6.88
N ALA A 44 -0.61 2.77 5.85
CA ALA A 44 -0.62 4.21 6.00
C ALA A 44 -0.96 4.92 4.68
N THR A 45 -1.33 6.18 4.77
CA THR A 45 -1.40 7.10 3.64
C THR A 45 -0.23 8.07 3.71
N ILE A 46 0.39 8.38 2.58
CA ILE A 46 1.44 9.40 2.48
C ILE A 46 0.84 10.62 1.78
N ASP A 47 0.77 11.68 2.57
CA ASP A 47 0.30 13.00 2.19
C ASP A 47 1.49 13.90 1.90
N TYR A 48 1.45 14.62 0.78
CA TYR A 48 2.41 15.69 0.54
C TYR A 48 1.90 16.97 1.19
N ASP A 49 2.83 17.74 1.77
CA ASP A 49 2.61 18.99 2.53
C ASP A 49 1.75 20.06 1.81
N LYS A 50 1.47 19.88 0.50
CA LYS A 50 0.63 20.75 -0.32
C LYS A 50 -0.77 20.20 -0.65
N GLY A 51 -1.36 19.42 0.26
CA GLY A 51 -2.81 19.20 0.29
C GLY A 51 -3.32 18.11 -0.67
N GLY A 52 -2.61 16.99 -0.78
CA GLY A 52 -3.17 15.82 -1.44
C GLY A 52 -2.55 14.52 -0.97
N THR A 53 -3.39 13.61 -0.50
CA THR A 53 -3.06 12.20 -0.35
C THR A 53 -2.75 11.66 -1.73
N LYS A 54 -1.52 11.18 -1.95
CA LYS A 54 -1.11 10.66 -3.26
C LYS A 54 -0.65 9.23 -3.22
N LEU A 55 -0.32 8.66 -2.07
CA LEU A 55 0.18 7.30 -2.02
C LEU A 55 -0.44 6.55 -0.86
N LEU A 56 -0.87 5.34 -1.13
CA LEU A 56 -1.25 4.35 -0.14
C LEU A 56 -0.02 3.46 0.10
N LEU A 57 0.46 3.40 1.34
CA LEU A 57 1.54 2.53 1.73
C LEU A 57 0.96 1.18 2.17
N LEU A 58 1.40 0.12 1.50
CA LEU A 58 1.10 -1.25 1.82
C LEU A 58 2.35 -1.97 2.30
N LYS A 59 2.17 -2.96 3.16
CA LYS A 59 3.23 -3.85 3.63
C LYS A 59 2.79 -5.31 3.51
N ARG A 60 3.72 -6.24 3.33
CA ARG A 60 3.47 -7.67 3.53
C ARG A 60 4.67 -8.36 4.18
N PRO A 61 4.45 -9.42 4.97
CA PRO A 61 5.55 -10.24 5.46
C PRO A 61 6.19 -11.00 4.28
N VAL A 62 7.52 -11.03 4.26
CA VAL A 62 8.31 -11.86 3.35
C VAL A 62 8.72 -13.09 4.13
N ASP A 63 8.26 -14.25 3.67
CA ASP A 63 8.76 -15.52 4.20
C ASP A 63 10.22 -15.67 3.75
N ASP A 64 11.11 -15.77 4.74
CA ASP A 64 12.54 -16.01 4.55
C ASP A 64 12.73 -17.54 4.48
N GLU A 65 12.52 -18.12 3.29
CA GLU A 65 12.83 -19.54 3.02
C GLU A 65 14.29 -19.85 3.36
#